data_AF-A0A143HJ76-F1
#
_entry.id   AF-A0A143HJ76-F1
#
_cell.length_a   1.000
_cell.length_b   1.000
_cell.length_c   1.000
_cell.angle_alpha   90.00
_cell.angle_beta   90.00
_cell.angle_gamma   90.00
#
_symmetry.space_group_name_H-M   'P 1'
#
loop_
_entity.id
_entity.type
_entity.pdbx_description
1 polymer ?
#
loop_
_entity_poly.entity_id
_entity_poly.type
_entity_poly.pdbx_seq_one_letter_code
_entity_poly.pdbx_strand_id
1 'polypeptide(L)' 'MPITAHTLENDFPEYEESIRRLKSEDLTFLSESREYERLDKEIRGLQDSGIGTDDEHYNSLKKQRAYLKQHLYHRIANCD' A
#
# COMPACT_ATOMS: atom_id res chain seq x y z
N MET A 1 -16.47 -13.27 -1.56
CA MET A 1 -15.68 -12.68 -2.66
C MET A 1 -14.25 -12.60 -2.19
N PRO A 2 -13.23 -13.09 -2.92
CA PRO A 2 -11.87 -12.91 -2.47
C PRO A 2 -11.57 -11.42 -2.57
N ILE A 3 -11.31 -10.81 -1.42
CA ILE A 3 -10.79 -9.46 -1.34
C ILE A 3 -9.46 -9.51 -2.09
N THR A 4 -9.47 -9.13 -3.36
CA THR A 4 -8.25 -8.93 -4.14
C THR A 4 -7.50 -7.85 -3.39
N ALA A 5 -6.45 -8.25 -2.67
CA ALA A 5 -5.60 -7.32 -1.99
C ALA A 5 -5.22 -6.21 -2.97
N HIS A 6 -5.42 -4.95 -2.59
CA HIS A 6 -4.85 -3.83 -3.32
C HIS A 6 -3.35 -3.87 -3.09
N THR A 7 -2.68 -4.75 -3.82
CA THR A 7 -1.23 -4.82 -3.88
C THR A 7 -0.76 -3.81 -4.92
N LEU A 8 0.47 -3.33 -4.75
CA LEU A 8 1.11 -2.48 -5.75
C LEU A 8 1.11 -3.10 -7.15
N GLU A 9 1.20 -4.43 -7.23
CA GLU A 9 1.13 -5.20 -8.47
C GLU A 9 -0.19 -4.95 -9.22
N ASN A 10 -1.31 -4.78 -8.49
CA ASN A 10 -2.61 -4.44 -9.08
C ASN A 10 -2.76 -2.95 -9.42
N ASP A 11 -2.18 -2.06 -8.60
CA ASP A 11 -2.20 -0.60 -8.86
C ASP A 11 -1.26 -0.22 -10.02
N PHE A 12 -0.21 -1.01 -10.24
CA PHE A 12 0.88 -0.77 -11.21
C PHE A 12 1.24 -2.05 -11.97
N PRO A 13 0.35 -2.58 -12.81
CA PRO A 13 0.59 -3.83 -13.53
C PRO A 13 1.78 -3.74 -14.50
N GLU A 14 2.07 -2.55 -15.03
CA GLU A 14 3.24 -2.29 -15.89
C GLU A 14 4.58 -2.45 -15.15
N TYR A 15 4.57 -2.30 -13.83
CA TYR A 15 5.75 -2.43 -12.97
C TYR A 15 5.75 -3.73 -12.16
N GLU A 16 4.83 -4.68 -12.43
CA GLU A 16 4.71 -5.94 -11.66
C GLU A 16 6.05 -6.68 -11.56
N GLU A 17 6.78 -6.78 -12.68
CA GLU A 17 8.06 -7.50 -12.72
C GLU A 17 9.14 -6.80 -11.86
N SER A 18 9.24 -5.46 -11.95
CA SER A 18 10.12 -4.65 -11.11
C SER A 18 9.75 -4.74 -9.64
N ILE A 19 8.46 -4.69 -9.31
CA ILE A 19 7.93 -4.83 -7.96
C ILE A 19 8.27 -6.20 -7.39
N ARG A 20 8.12 -7.28 -8.17
CA ARG A 20 8.49 -8.64 -7.76
C ARG A 20 9.99 -8.79 -7.51
N ARG A 21 10.82 -8.24 -8.39
CA ARG A 21 12.28 -8.18 -8.20
C ARG A 21 12.63 -7.43 -6.93
N LEU A 22 12.15 -6.20 -6.78
CA LEU A 22 12.37 -5.36 -5.59
C LEU A 22 11.85 -6.04 -4.32
N LYS A 23 10.70 -6.71 -4.33
CA LYS A 23 10.23 -7.49 -3.17
C LYS A 23 11.18 -8.62 -2.78
N SER A 24 11.86 -9.23 -3.75
CA SER A 24 12.77 -10.35 -3.50
C SER A 24 14.17 -9.89 -3.11
N GLU A 25 14.63 -8.78 -3.70
CA GLU A 25 15.97 -8.24 -3.48
C GLU A 25 16.01 -7.24 -2.31
N ASP A 26 14.89 -6.57 -2.05
CA ASP A 26 14.78 -5.49 -1.07
C ASP A 26 13.68 -5.78 -0.02
N LEU A 27 14.13 -6.23 1.15
CA LEU A 27 13.28 -6.56 2.29
C LEU A 27 12.53 -5.34 2.85
N THR A 28 13.08 -4.14 2.65
CA THR A 28 12.43 -2.88 3.04
C THR A 28 11.18 -2.69 2.18
N PHE A 29 11.33 -2.80 0.86
CA PHE A 29 10.21 -2.71 -0.08
C PHE A 29 9.12 -3.77 0.20
N LEU A 30 9.53 -4.99 0.55
CA LEU A 30 8.60 -6.05 0.97
C LEU A 30 7.78 -5.65 2.21
N SER A 31 8.44 -5.07 3.22
CA SER A 31 7.80 -4.63 4.46
C SER A 31 6.83 -3.46 4.20
N GLU A 32 7.23 -2.51 3.36
CA GLU A 32 6.40 -1.37 2.98
C GLU A 32 5.17 -1.77 2.17
N SER A 33 5.32 -2.71 1.23
CA SER A 33 4.18 -3.28 0.50
C SER A 33 3.18 -3.94 1.45
N ARG A 34 3.66 -4.66 2.47
CA ARG A 34 2.79 -5.27 3.49
C ARG A 34 2.09 -4.21 4.34
N GLU A 35 2.78 -3.14 4.70
CA GLU A 35 2.19 -2.03 5.44
C GLU A 35 1.09 -1.36 4.62
N TYR A 36 1.32 -1.12 3.32
CA TYR A 36 0.29 -0.59 2.43
C TYR A 36 -0.99 -1.46 2.40
N GLU A 37 -0.84 -2.78 2.26
CA GLU A 37 -1.96 -3.72 2.31
C GLU A 37 -2.66 -3.73 3.67
N ARG A 38 -1.90 -3.61 4.76
CA ARG A 38 -2.43 -3.53 6.12
C ARG A 38 -3.25 -2.26 6.32
N LEU A 39 -2.74 -1.11 5.87
CA LEU A 39 -3.44 0.17 5.92
C LEU A 39 -4.75 0.13 5.15
N ASP A 40 -4.78 -0.48 3.94
CA ASP A 40 -6.03 -0.62 3.19
C ASP A 40 -7.07 -1.46 3.95
N LYS A 41 -6.64 -2.57 4.55
CA LYS A 41 -7.52 -3.40 5.40
C LYS A 41 -8.01 -2.62 6.63
N GLU A 42 -7.15 -1.85 7.26
CA GLU A 42 -7.49 -1.06 8.45
C GLU A 42 -8.48 0.05 8.08
N ILE A 43 -8.23 0.78 6.99
CA ILE A 43 -9.13 1.80 6.43
C ILE A 43 -10.51 1.20 6.10
N ARG A 44 -10.56 -0.03 5.56
CA ARG A 44 -11.83 -0.73 5.31
C ARG A 44 -12.53 -1.15 6.60
N GLY A 45 -11.80 -1.69 7.57
CA GLY A 45 -12.35 -2.06 8.88
C GLY A 45 -12.91 -0.87 9.66
N LEU A 46 -12.23 0.27 9.59
CA LEU A 46 -12.69 1.53 10.18
C LEU A 46 -13.95 2.07 9.48
N GLN A 47 -14.00 2.00 8.14
CA GLN A 47 -15.21 2.35 7.38
C GLN A 47 -16.41 1.46 7.76
N ASP A 48 -16.18 0.16 7.89
CA ASP A 48 -17.20 -0.81 8.31
C ASP A 48 -17.68 -0.54 9.75
N SER A 49 -16.76 -0.13 10.63
CA SER A 49 -17.08 0.28 12.01
C SER A 49 -17.80 1.65 12.09
N GLY A 50 -18.05 2.32 10.96
CA GLY A 50 -18.72 3.64 10.95
C GLY A 50 -17.84 4.80 11.40
N ILE A 51 -16.52 4.59 11.50
CA ILE A 51 -15.53 5.62 11.82
C ILE A 51 -15.26 6.42 10.54
N GLY A 52 -16.21 7.28 10.19
CA GLY A 52 -16.23 8.05 8.96
C GLY A 52 -15.54 9.39 9.10
N THR A 53 -14.31 9.52 8.59
CA THR A 53 -13.60 10.78 8.27
C THR A 53 -13.29 11.79 9.37
N ASP A 54 -14.02 11.79 10.49
CA ASP A 54 -13.81 12.71 11.62
C ASP A 54 -12.67 12.22 12.55
N ASP A 55 -12.37 10.93 12.48
CA ASP A 55 -11.36 10.30 13.32
C ASP A 55 -9.95 10.62 12.81
N GLU A 56 -9.14 11.27 13.66
CA GLU A 56 -7.75 11.61 13.35
C GLU A 56 -6.95 10.38 12.92
N HIS A 57 -7.29 9.20 13.47
CA HIS A 57 -6.66 7.94 13.12
C HIS A 57 -6.90 7.59 11.65
N TYR A 58 -8.15 7.66 11.18
CA TYR A 58 -8.50 7.39 9.79
C TYR A 58 -7.80 8.35 8.82
N ASN A 59 -7.73 9.63 9.17
CA ASN A 59 -7.06 10.63 8.34
C ASN A 59 -5.54 10.39 8.28
N SER A 60 -4.94 9.95 9.39
CA SER A 60 -3.53 9.53 9.45
C SER A 60 -3.27 8.31 8.55
N LEU A 61 -4.13 7.29 8.59
CA LEU A 61 -4.00 6.09 7.75
C LEU A 61 -4.11 6.43 6.25
N LYS A 62 -5.03 7.33 5.86
CA LYS A 62 -5.09 7.81 4.47
C LYS A 62 -3.81 8.52 4.04
N LYS A 63 -3.23 9.36 4.92
CA LYS A 63 -1.95 10.03 4.65
C LYS A 63 -0.81 9.02 4.52
N GLN A 64 -0.73 8.04 5.43
CA GLN A 64 0.27 6.97 5.36
C GLN A 64 0.12 6.14 4.08
N ARG A 65 -1.12 5.78 3.69
CA ARG A 65 -1.38 5.06 2.44
C ARG A 65 -0.88 5.84 1.23
N ALA A 66 -1.16 7.14 1.17
CA ALA A 66 -0.70 8.00 0.09
C ALA A 66 0.84 8.17 0.09
N TYR A 67 1.44 8.28 1.27
CA TYR A 67 2.89 8.34 1.44
C TYR A 67 3.56 7.05 0.97
N LEU A 68 3.09 5.89 1.44
CA LEU A 68 3.59 4.58 1.03
C LEU A 68 3.45 4.37 -0.47
N LYS A 69 2.31 4.73 -1.07
CA LYS A 69 2.14 4.66 -2.53
C LYS A 69 3.21 5.48 -3.26
N GLN A 70 3.46 6.72 -2.82
CA GLN A 70 4.50 7.57 -3.42
C GLN A 70 5.91 7.05 -3.18
N HIS A 71 6.19 6.53 -1.99
CA HIS A 71 7.50 5.99 -1.64
C HIS A 71 7.81 4.73 -2.44
N LEU A 72 6.86 3.80 -2.51
CA LEU A 72 6.95 2.59 -3.32
C LEU A 72 7.08 2.92 -4.80
N TYR A 73 6.31 3.89 -5.31
CA TYR A 73 6.49 4.39 -6.68
C TYR A 73 7.90 4.95 -6.91
N HIS A 74 8.43 5.74 -5.97
CA HIS A 74 9.80 6.24 -6.06
C HIS A 74 10.81 5.09 -6.12
N ARG A 75 10.66 4.06 -5.29
CA ARG A 75 11.56 2.90 -5.26
C ARG A 75 11.55 2.12 -6.58
N ILE A 76 10.36 1.95 -7.17
CA ILE A 76 10.20 1.32 -8.49
C ILE A 76 10.83 2.20 -9.58
N ALA A 77 10.56 3.50 -9.57
CA ALA A 77 11.03 4.45 -10.57
C ALA A 77 12.53 4.78 -10.46
N ASN A 78 13.12 4.63 -9.26
CA ASN A 78 14.57 4.81 -9.02
C ASN A 78 15.36 3.50 -9.16
N CYS A 79 14.72 2.42 -9.62
CA CYS A 79 15.41 1.23 -10.08
C CYS A 79 15.99 1.49 -11.48
N ASP A 80 17.02 2.35 -11.54
CA ASP A 80 17.84 2.62 -12.74
C ASP A 80 19.06 1.67 -12.76
#